data_AF-A0A1Q5TD28-F1
#
_entry.id   AF-A0A1Q5TD28-F1
#
_cell.length_a   1.000
_cell.length_b   1.000
_cell.length_c   1.000
_cell.angle_alpha   90.00
_cell.angle_beta   90.00
_cell.angle_gamma   90.00
#
_symmetry.space_group_name_H-M   'P 1'
#
loop_
_entity.id
_entity.type
_entity.pdbx_description
1 polymer ?
#
loop_
_entity_poly.entity_id
_entity_poly.type
_entity_poly.pdbx_seq_one_letter_code
_entity_poly.pdbx_strand_id
1 'polypeptide(L)'
;MSEENKINMDFLKGLEKNICPICGEKDCPYPRDRRGDKVIEEIMKAYTKGDTIGVKKLYLSKMIPLRKANFNRGSFGSNDEFYDKAQNSKPSMSSFGMLQHFFGKSGRELTLTEIGVHDKVRGLMRKPGAFGRPEGSIQSRFISQIQSGERVDFENRYNFGLEKKVPIYDPLWGIGGATVSGSLTNVSAEKVGDTYNVSGTINYKLYDKFTDPYDTFNWVKEDINVGGKPFDITGEWKENVTFQVNQQIFENRLMQLFKDKKP
;
A
#
# COMPACT_ATOMS: atom_id res chain seq x y z
N MET A 1 33.13 6.38 -11.67
CA MET A 1 32.45 5.27 -10.97
C MET A 1 31.10 5.06 -11.66
N SER A 2 30.82 3.87 -12.19
CA SER A 2 29.60 3.61 -12.96
C SER A 2 28.34 3.72 -12.09
N GLU A 3 27.19 3.98 -12.72
CA GLU A 3 25.88 4.07 -12.06
C GLU A 3 25.51 2.75 -11.38
N GLU A 4 25.89 1.62 -11.98
CA GLU A 4 25.83 0.27 -11.42
C GLU A 4 26.66 0.12 -10.13
N ASN A 5 27.84 0.73 -10.06
CA ASN A 5 28.67 0.72 -8.85
C ASN A 5 28.08 1.58 -7.71
N LYS A 6 27.32 2.64 -8.04
CA LYS A 6 26.61 3.44 -7.02
C LYS A 6 25.43 2.67 -6.42
N ILE A 7 24.62 2.02 -7.26
CA ILE A 7 23.48 1.18 -6.85
C ILE A 7 23.93 0.04 -5.93
N ASN A 8 25.03 -0.63 -6.29
CA ASN A 8 25.60 -1.69 -5.45
C ASN A 8 26.12 -1.15 -4.10
N MET A 9 26.71 0.05 -4.08
CA MET A 9 27.19 0.69 -2.84
C MET A 9 26.06 1.12 -1.91
N ASP A 10 24.94 1.62 -2.43
CA ASP A 10 23.81 2.04 -1.59
C ASP A 10 23.01 0.85 -1.04
N PHE A 11 22.96 -0.27 -1.78
CA PHE A 11 22.50 -1.55 -1.25
C PHE A 11 23.39 -2.06 -0.09
N LEU A 12 24.72 -1.99 -0.25
CA LEU A 12 25.66 -2.34 0.82
C LEU A 12 25.47 -1.46 2.06
N LYS A 13 25.19 -0.16 1.90
CA LYS A 13 24.83 0.74 3.01
C LYS A 13 23.47 0.38 3.66
N GLY A 14 22.52 -0.16 2.91
CA GLY A 14 21.27 -0.72 3.45
C GLY A 14 21.52 -1.92 4.37
N LEU A 15 22.47 -2.79 4.02
CA LEU A 15 22.94 -3.90 4.86
C LEU A 15 23.71 -3.42 6.10
N GLU A 16 24.41 -2.29 6.00
CA GLU A 16 25.05 -1.63 7.16
C GLU A 16 24.01 -1.08 8.15
N LYS A 17 22.84 -0.63 7.67
CA LYS A 17 21.71 -0.12 8.49
C LYS A 17 20.88 -1.20 9.19
N ASN A 18 21.32 -2.46 9.18
CA ASN A 18 20.66 -3.62 9.80
C ASN A 18 19.30 -4.01 9.20
N ILE A 19 19.02 -3.59 7.98
CA ILE A 19 17.78 -3.92 7.29
C ILE A 19 17.91 -5.32 6.69
N CYS A 20 17.02 -6.23 7.07
CA CYS A 20 17.04 -7.58 6.53
C CYS A 20 16.71 -7.56 5.04
N PRO A 21 17.59 -8.07 4.17
CA PRO A 21 17.35 -7.98 2.73
C PRO A 21 16.25 -8.94 2.27
N ILE A 22 15.93 -9.97 3.07
CA ILE A 22 14.85 -10.93 2.79
C ILE A 22 13.46 -10.35 3.10
N CYS A 23 13.32 -9.45 4.09
CA CYS A 23 12.01 -8.93 4.51
C CYS A 23 11.90 -7.40 4.60
N GLY A 24 12.98 -6.65 4.42
CA GLY A 24 13.01 -5.18 4.46
C GLY A 24 12.91 -4.56 5.86
N GLU A 25 13.02 -5.35 6.94
CA GLU A 25 12.85 -4.84 8.31
C GLU A 25 14.18 -4.54 9.02
N LYS A 26 14.23 -3.39 9.72
CA LYS A 26 15.39 -2.85 10.43
C LYS A 26 15.80 -3.64 11.68
N ASP A 27 14.83 -4.29 12.32
CA ASP A 27 15.00 -5.09 13.54
C ASP A 27 14.48 -6.50 13.31
N CYS A 28 14.85 -7.07 12.16
CA CYS A 28 14.51 -8.43 11.81
C CYS A 28 15.03 -9.37 12.92
N PRO A 29 14.16 -10.14 13.63
CA PRO A 29 14.56 -10.98 14.76
C PRO A 29 15.41 -12.19 14.35
N TYR A 30 15.84 -12.26 13.09
CA TYR A 30 16.52 -13.41 12.50
C TYR A 30 18.01 -13.13 12.28
N PRO A 31 18.90 -14.11 12.55
CA PRO A 31 20.32 -13.97 12.28
C PRO A 31 20.55 -13.76 10.78
N ARG A 32 21.32 -12.72 10.43
CA ARG A 32 21.71 -12.39 9.06
C ARG A 32 22.31 -13.61 8.36
N ASP A 33 21.54 -14.28 7.52
CA ASP A 33 22.10 -15.27 6.60
C ASP A 33 22.73 -14.53 5.41
N ARG A 34 24.05 -14.31 5.47
CA ARG A 34 24.84 -13.66 4.40
C ARG A 34 24.68 -14.31 3.02
N ARG A 35 24.10 -15.52 2.93
CA ARG A 35 23.73 -16.15 1.65
C ARG A 35 22.52 -15.47 1.01
N GLY A 36 21.59 -14.93 1.81
CA GLY A 36 20.44 -14.17 1.33
C GLY A 36 20.87 -12.90 0.59
N ASP A 37 21.86 -12.19 1.12
CA ASP A 37 22.42 -10.96 0.54
C ASP A 37 22.92 -11.22 -0.89
N LYS A 38 23.70 -12.29 -1.10
CA LYS A 38 24.21 -12.69 -2.42
C LYS A 38 23.11 -13.10 -3.38
N VAL A 39 22.10 -13.81 -2.90
CA VAL A 39 21.00 -14.25 -3.79
C VAL A 39 20.14 -13.06 -4.20
N ILE A 40 19.92 -12.10 -3.31
CA ILE A 40 19.24 -10.85 -3.65
C ILE A 40 20.07 -10.05 -4.65
N GLU A 41 21.37 -9.94 -4.44
CA GLU A 41 22.29 -9.33 -5.41
C GLU A 41 22.21 -10.01 -6.79
N GLU A 42 22.18 -11.34 -6.85
CA GLU A 42 22.03 -12.10 -8.10
C GLU A 42 20.66 -11.88 -8.76
N ILE A 43 19.58 -11.87 -7.97
CA ILE A 43 18.24 -11.56 -8.45
C ILE A 43 18.23 -10.15 -9.04
N MET A 44 18.83 -9.18 -8.36
CA MET A 44 18.94 -7.81 -8.82
C MET A 44 19.81 -7.67 -10.07
N LYS A 45 20.89 -8.46 -10.20
CA LYS A 45 21.71 -8.52 -11.42
C LYS A 45 20.96 -9.12 -12.61
N ALA A 46 20.18 -10.17 -12.41
CA ALA A 46 19.32 -10.71 -13.46
C ALA A 46 18.22 -9.70 -13.83
N TYR A 47 17.64 -9.07 -12.82
CA TYR A 47 16.58 -8.08 -12.95
C TYR A 47 17.03 -6.83 -13.74
N THR A 48 18.18 -6.25 -13.40
CA THR A 48 18.77 -5.08 -14.08
C THR A 48 19.17 -5.36 -15.52
N LYS A 49 19.41 -6.62 -15.87
CA LYS A 49 19.65 -7.08 -17.25
C LYS A 49 18.36 -7.37 -18.03
N GLY A 50 17.18 -7.13 -17.44
CA GLY A 50 15.89 -7.46 -18.03
C GLY A 50 15.58 -8.97 -18.09
N ASP A 51 16.38 -9.80 -17.42
CA ASP A 51 16.24 -11.26 -17.40
C ASP A 51 15.18 -11.71 -16.40
N THR A 52 13.91 -11.49 -16.75
CA THR A 52 12.75 -11.85 -15.93
C THR A 52 12.63 -13.36 -15.69
N ILE A 53 13.11 -14.18 -16.62
CA ILE A 53 13.19 -15.65 -16.47
C ILE A 53 14.25 -16.00 -15.42
N GLY A 54 15.42 -15.36 -15.47
CA GLY A 54 16.49 -15.49 -14.48
C GLY A 54 16.07 -15.05 -13.09
N VAL A 55 15.34 -13.94 -12.97
CA VAL A 55 14.76 -13.47 -11.70
C VAL A 55 13.84 -14.53 -11.10
N LYS A 56 12.89 -15.04 -11.87
CA LYS A 56 11.96 -16.08 -11.43
C LYS A 56 12.72 -17.36 -11.03
N LYS A 57 13.71 -17.76 -11.82
CA LYS A 57 14.54 -18.94 -11.55
C LYS A 57 15.35 -18.79 -10.27
N LEU A 58 16.05 -17.67 -10.08
CA LEU A 58 16.85 -17.39 -8.88
C LEU A 58 15.99 -17.31 -7.63
N TYR A 59 14.81 -16.70 -7.73
CA TYR A 59 13.85 -16.66 -6.64
C TYR A 59 13.38 -18.07 -6.22
N LEU A 60 12.92 -18.88 -7.19
CA LEU A 60 12.43 -20.24 -6.93
C LEU A 60 13.53 -21.20 -6.44
N SER A 61 14.73 -21.09 -6.99
CA SER A 61 15.82 -22.05 -6.75
C SER A 61 16.78 -21.67 -5.62
N LYS A 62 16.88 -20.38 -5.26
CA LYS A 62 17.84 -19.91 -4.25
C LYS A 62 17.18 -19.16 -3.10
N MET A 63 16.27 -18.22 -3.37
CA MET A 63 15.59 -17.49 -2.27
C MET A 63 14.64 -18.37 -1.49
N ILE A 64 13.82 -19.16 -2.19
CA ILE A 64 12.86 -20.04 -1.55
C ILE A 64 13.55 -21.09 -0.64
N PRO A 65 14.63 -21.77 -1.07
CA PRO A 65 15.33 -22.70 -0.18
C PRO A 65 16.03 -22.02 0.99
N LEU A 66 16.64 -20.85 0.78
CA LEU A 66 17.22 -20.07 1.89
C LEU A 66 16.15 -19.64 2.88
N ARG A 67 14.99 -19.24 2.37
CA ARG A 67 13.81 -18.98 3.18
C ARG A 67 13.38 -20.25 3.92
N LYS A 68 13.22 -21.39 3.26
CA LYS A 68 12.88 -22.66 3.94
C LYS A 68 13.91 -23.02 5.02
N ALA A 69 15.21 -22.87 4.76
CA ALA A 69 16.27 -23.17 5.70
C ALA A 69 16.27 -22.23 6.93
N ASN A 70 15.98 -20.94 6.72
CA ASN A 70 15.95 -19.92 7.77
C ASN A 70 14.60 -19.85 8.50
N PHE A 71 13.52 -20.35 7.88
CA PHE A 71 12.14 -20.30 8.39
C PHE A 71 11.64 -21.69 8.87
N ASN A 72 12.45 -22.76 8.79
CA ASN A 72 12.11 -24.09 9.35
C ASN A 72 12.56 -24.29 10.82
N ARG A 73 13.25 -23.34 11.44
CA ARG A 73 13.48 -23.37 12.89
C ARG A 73 12.33 -22.61 13.56
N GLY A 74 11.45 -23.37 14.19
CA GLY A 74 10.15 -22.92 14.68
C GLY A 74 10.15 -21.60 15.45
N SER A 75 9.45 -20.62 14.89
CA SER A 75 8.69 -19.64 15.66
C SER A 75 7.57 -19.08 14.78
N PHE A 76 6.33 -19.37 15.20
CA PHE A 76 5.02 -18.82 14.84
C PHE A 76 4.81 -18.31 13.39
N GLY A 77 4.10 -19.12 12.59
CA GLY A 77 3.49 -18.70 11.32
C GLY A 77 3.87 -19.61 10.14
N SER A 78 3.20 -20.75 10.01
CA SER A 78 3.43 -21.84 9.06
C SER A 78 3.58 -21.43 7.58
N ASN A 79 4.57 -22.04 6.91
CA ASN A 79 4.94 -21.86 5.49
C ASN A 79 3.91 -22.34 4.45
N ASP A 80 2.94 -23.20 4.82
CA ASP A 80 1.96 -23.72 3.85
C ASP A 80 0.90 -22.66 3.51
N GLU A 81 0.45 -21.89 4.51
CA GLU A 81 -0.43 -20.75 4.28
C GLU A 81 0.21 -19.68 3.38
N PHE A 82 1.52 -19.48 3.48
CA PHE A 82 2.24 -18.50 2.66
C PHE A 82 2.29 -18.93 1.19
N TYR A 83 2.62 -20.20 0.96
CA TYR A 83 2.70 -20.78 -0.38
C TYR A 83 1.32 -20.85 -1.05
N ASP A 84 0.30 -21.28 -0.31
CA ASP A 84 -1.07 -21.31 -0.79
C ASP A 84 -1.63 -19.90 -1.02
N LYS A 85 -1.33 -18.91 -0.16
CA LYS A 85 -1.77 -17.52 -0.37
C LYS A 85 -1.08 -16.85 -1.56
N ALA A 86 0.17 -17.20 -1.87
CA ALA A 86 0.91 -16.67 -3.00
C ALA A 86 0.54 -17.33 -4.35
N GLN A 87 0.17 -18.62 -4.34
CA GLN A 87 -0.32 -19.32 -5.55
C GLN A 87 -1.80 -19.07 -5.83
N ASN A 88 -2.64 -18.91 -4.80
CA ASN A 88 -4.09 -18.70 -4.96
C ASN A 88 -4.49 -17.22 -5.10
N SER A 89 -3.55 -16.27 -4.96
CA SER A 89 -3.81 -14.90 -5.38
C SER A 89 -3.87 -14.82 -6.90
N LYS A 90 -5.09 -14.80 -7.46
CA LYS A 90 -5.37 -14.43 -8.86
C LYS A 90 -4.53 -13.21 -9.28
N PRO A 91 -4.12 -13.08 -10.56
CA PRO A 91 -2.98 -12.26 -10.96
C PRO A 91 -3.27 -10.78 -10.67
N SER A 92 -2.79 -10.35 -9.51
CA SER A 92 -2.55 -8.96 -9.17
C SER A 92 -1.12 -8.66 -9.54
N MET A 93 -0.86 -7.45 -10.03
CA MET A 93 0.51 -6.99 -10.25
C MET A 93 1.23 -6.97 -8.91
N SER A 94 2.14 -7.92 -8.67
CA SER A 94 2.97 -7.94 -7.46
C SER A 94 3.84 -6.68 -7.37
N SER A 95 4.44 -6.41 -6.21
CA SER A 95 5.39 -5.28 -6.11
C SER A 95 6.56 -5.41 -7.10
N PHE A 96 6.94 -6.63 -7.48
CA PHE A 96 7.91 -6.86 -8.55
C PHE A 96 7.37 -6.55 -9.95
N GLY A 97 6.07 -6.75 -10.18
CA GLY A 97 5.40 -6.29 -11.39
C GLY A 97 5.38 -4.76 -11.49
N MET A 98 5.13 -4.07 -10.37
CA MET A 98 5.20 -2.60 -10.28
C MET A 98 6.63 -2.10 -10.51
N LEU A 99 7.62 -2.80 -9.95
CA LEU A 99 9.04 -2.57 -10.20
C LEU A 99 9.36 -2.69 -11.70
N GLN A 100 8.92 -3.78 -12.33
CA GLN A 100 9.12 -4.00 -13.78
C GLN A 100 8.49 -2.89 -14.61
N HIS A 101 7.33 -2.38 -14.19
CA HIS A 101 6.67 -1.26 -14.85
C HIS A 101 7.49 0.04 -14.75
N PHE A 102 8.03 0.35 -13.57
CA PHE A 102 8.94 1.50 -13.34
C PHE A 102 10.15 1.46 -14.28
N PHE A 103 10.86 0.33 -14.34
CA PHE A 103 12.05 0.17 -15.17
C PHE A 103 11.76 -0.03 -16.66
N GLY A 104 10.53 -0.42 -17.01
CA GLY A 104 10.05 -0.42 -18.38
C GLY A 104 9.96 0.98 -19.01
N LYS A 105 10.20 2.04 -18.22
CA LYS A 105 10.26 3.46 -18.64
C LYS A 105 8.99 3.98 -19.33
N SER A 106 7.85 3.30 -19.13
CA SER A 106 6.58 3.79 -19.67
C SER A 106 6.18 5.09 -18.97
N GLY A 107 6.33 5.14 -17.64
CA GLY A 107 5.77 6.21 -16.79
C GLY A 107 4.25 6.28 -16.88
N ARG A 108 3.62 5.21 -17.38
CA ARG A 108 2.17 5.12 -17.53
C ARG A 108 1.56 4.93 -16.15
N GLU A 109 0.49 5.66 -15.86
CA GLU A 109 -0.30 5.46 -14.64
C GLU A 109 -0.77 4.00 -14.51
N LEU A 110 -0.82 3.50 -13.27
CA LEU A 110 -1.44 2.22 -12.92
C LEU A 110 -2.61 2.41 -11.96
N THR A 111 -3.77 1.91 -12.33
CA THR A 111 -4.94 1.93 -11.45
C THR A 111 -4.92 0.78 -10.44
N LEU A 112 -5.60 0.93 -9.30
CA LEU A 112 -5.78 -0.17 -8.32
C LEU A 112 -6.42 -1.43 -8.93
N THR A 113 -7.23 -1.26 -9.99
CA THR A 113 -7.84 -2.36 -10.73
C THR A 113 -6.81 -3.11 -11.56
N GLU A 114 -5.93 -2.40 -12.28
CA GLU A 114 -4.81 -3.01 -13.02
C GLU A 114 -3.79 -3.67 -12.09
N ILE A 115 -3.58 -3.10 -10.90
CA ILE A 115 -2.76 -3.73 -9.86
C ILE A 115 -3.48 -4.94 -9.26
N GLY A 116 -4.81 -5.01 -9.33
CA GLY A 116 -5.60 -6.12 -8.79
C GLY A 116 -5.84 -6.05 -7.28
N VAL A 117 -5.80 -4.85 -6.68
CA VAL A 117 -6.03 -4.63 -5.24
C VAL A 117 -7.21 -3.71 -4.93
N HIS A 118 -7.98 -3.28 -5.94
CA HIS A 118 -9.12 -2.37 -5.79
C HIS A 118 -10.08 -2.79 -4.66
N ASP A 119 -10.64 -4.01 -4.73
CA ASP A 119 -11.60 -4.49 -3.72
C ASP A 119 -10.97 -4.68 -2.34
N LYS A 120 -9.67 -5.04 -2.29
CA LYS A 120 -8.91 -5.16 -1.05
C LYS A 120 -8.80 -3.79 -0.37
N VAL A 121 -8.40 -2.75 -1.10
CA VAL A 121 -8.30 -1.37 -0.60
C VAL A 121 -9.66 -0.85 -0.14
N ARG A 122 -10.70 -1.04 -0.94
CA ARG A 122 -12.09 -0.70 -0.58
C ARG A 122 -12.54 -1.41 0.71
N GLY A 123 -12.19 -2.68 0.89
CA GLY A 123 -12.43 -3.44 2.12
C GLY A 123 -11.70 -2.86 3.33
N LEU A 124 -10.44 -2.44 3.17
CA LEU A 124 -9.64 -1.88 4.26
C LEU A 124 -10.20 -0.55 4.80
N MET A 125 -10.85 0.26 3.97
CA MET A 125 -11.50 1.51 4.44
C MET A 125 -12.58 1.27 5.50
N ARG A 126 -13.22 0.10 5.45
CA ARG A 126 -14.33 -0.30 6.33
C ARG A 126 -13.89 -1.17 7.49
N LYS A 127 -12.67 -1.72 7.44
CA LYS A 127 -12.11 -2.62 8.43
C LYS A 127 -11.62 -1.85 9.66
N PRO A 128 -12.18 -2.08 10.86
CA PRO A 128 -11.62 -1.55 12.09
C PRO A 128 -10.19 -2.04 12.30
N GLY A 129 -9.30 -1.18 12.82
CA GLY A 129 -7.91 -1.58 13.06
C GLY A 129 -6.98 -1.42 11.87
N ALA A 130 -7.51 -1.21 10.67
CA ALA A 130 -6.69 -1.09 9.46
C ALA A 130 -5.75 0.12 9.51
N PHE A 131 -4.60 -0.02 8.86
CA PHE A 131 -3.52 0.95 8.80
C PHE A 131 -2.95 1.31 10.18
N GLY A 132 -2.97 0.34 11.10
CA GLY A 132 -2.45 0.48 12.47
C GLY A 132 -3.24 1.46 13.34
N ARG A 133 -4.51 1.75 12.99
CA ARG A 133 -5.34 2.66 13.78
C ARG A 133 -6.08 1.91 14.90
N PRO A 134 -6.00 2.37 16.16
CA PRO A 134 -6.55 1.63 17.30
C PRO A 134 -8.08 1.62 17.35
N GLU A 135 -8.76 2.62 16.77
CA GLU A 135 -10.20 2.81 16.92
C GLU A 135 -10.90 3.02 15.58
N GLY A 136 -11.99 2.27 15.36
CA GLY A 136 -12.85 2.40 14.19
C GLY A 136 -12.19 2.10 12.85
N SER A 137 -12.95 2.25 11.78
CA SER A 137 -12.46 2.22 10.40
C SER A 137 -12.29 3.65 9.88
N ILE A 138 -11.63 3.82 8.73
CA ILE A 138 -11.53 5.13 8.09
C ILE A 138 -12.92 5.68 7.78
N GLN A 139 -13.81 4.83 7.24
CA GLN A 139 -15.18 5.22 6.94
C GLN A 139 -15.97 5.61 8.19
N SER A 140 -15.92 4.80 9.27
CA SER A 140 -16.71 5.12 10.47
C SER A 140 -16.24 6.42 11.11
N ARG A 141 -14.92 6.65 11.15
CA ARG A 141 -14.34 7.90 11.68
C ARG A 141 -14.75 9.10 10.84
N PHE A 142 -14.68 8.99 9.51
CA PHE A 142 -15.11 10.06 8.64
C PHE A 142 -16.61 10.37 8.83
N ILE A 143 -17.46 9.35 8.92
CA ILE A 143 -18.88 9.53 9.26
C ILE A 143 -19.05 10.25 10.60
N SER A 144 -18.31 9.86 11.66
CA SER A 144 -18.40 10.54 12.95
C SER A 144 -17.99 12.01 12.90
N GLN A 145 -17.01 12.37 12.06
CA GLN A 145 -16.62 13.76 11.84
C GLN A 145 -17.69 14.57 11.09
N ILE A 146 -18.45 13.93 10.21
CA ILE A 146 -19.63 14.54 9.59
C ILE A 146 -20.73 14.71 10.65
N GLN A 147 -20.97 13.68 11.47
CA GLN A 147 -21.97 13.72 12.54
C GLN A 147 -21.70 14.80 13.60
N SER A 148 -20.44 15.18 13.83
CA SER A 148 -20.05 16.29 14.71
C SER A 148 -20.07 17.66 14.01
N GLY A 149 -20.32 17.70 12.71
CA GLY A 149 -20.30 18.90 11.89
C GLY A 149 -18.91 19.48 11.70
N GLU A 150 -17.87 18.65 11.75
CA GLU A 150 -16.47 19.08 11.62
C GLU A 150 -16.07 19.28 10.15
N ARG A 151 -16.43 18.34 9.27
CA ARG A 151 -16.02 18.33 7.86
C ARG A 151 -16.94 17.44 7.02
N VAL A 152 -16.93 17.63 5.70
CA VAL A 152 -17.67 16.81 4.71
C VAL A 152 -16.73 16.14 3.69
N ASP A 153 -15.44 16.23 3.93
CA ASP A 153 -14.37 15.65 3.15
C ASP A 153 -13.11 15.44 4.01
N PHE A 154 -12.19 14.61 3.51
CA PHE A 154 -10.89 14.40 4.11
C PHE A 154 -9.84 14.08 3.05
N GLU A 155 -8.58 14.28 3.41
CA GLU A 155 -7.41 13.79 2.70
C GLU A 155 -6.35 13.42 3.73
N ASN A 156 -5.87 12.17 3.71
CA ASN A 156 -4.90 11.67 4.68
C ASN A 156 -3.94 10.68 4.02
N ARG A 157 -2.70 10.60 4.52
CA ARG A 157 -1.73 9.57 4.13
C ARG A 157 -1.88 8.32 5.00
N TYR A 158 -1.80 7.15 4.38
CA TYR A 158 -1.89 5.84 5.03
C TYR A 158 -0.76 4.92 4.58
N ASN A 159 -0.27 4.07 5.49
CA ASN A 159 0.76 3.08 5.18
C ASN A 159 0.11 1.74 4.82
N PHE A 160 -0.08 1.49 3.52
CA PHE A 160 -0.60 0.24 2.97
C PHE A 160 0.34 -0.94 3.20
N GLY A 161 1.64 -0.70 3.41
CA GLY A 161 2.60 -1.71 3.80
C GLY A 161 2.31 -2.37 5.15
N LEU A 162 1.48 -1.78 6.00
CA LEU A 162 0.98 -2.41 7.23
C LEU A 162 -0.08 -3.49 6.96
N GLU A 163 -0.79 -3.41 5.83
CA GLU A 163 -1.88 -4.33 5.46
C GLU A 163 -1.43 -5.43 4.48
N LYS A 164 -0.11 -5.57 4.28
CA LYS A 164 0.47 -6.64 3.47
C LYS A 164 0.21 -8.00 4.13
N LYS A 165 -0.14 -8.98 3.30
CA LYS A 165 -0.15 -10.40 3.71
C LYS A 165 1.22 -11.04 3.58
N VAL A 166 2.00 -10.56 2.61
CA VAL A 166 3.30 -11.11 2.25
C VAL A 166 4.31 -9.96 2.13
N PRO A 167 5.43 -9.99 2.86
CA PRO A 167 6.53 -9.05 2.66
C PRO A 167 7.00 -9.06 1.20
N ILE A 168 7.33 -7.89 0.65
CA ILE A 168 7.97 -7.68 -0.65
C ILE A 168 7.07 -8.01 -1.86
N TYR A 169 6.34 -9.13 -1.88
CA TYR A 169 5.55 -9.55 -3.04
C TYR A 169 4.12 -8.94 -3.08
N ASP A 170 3.53 -8.64 -1.91
CA ASP A 170 2.16 -8.10 -1.85
C ASP A 170 2.12 -6.68 -2.45
N PRO A 171 1.23 -6.41 -3.43
CA PRO A 171 1.16 -5.09 -4.06
C PRO A 171 0.91 -3.94 -3.07
N LEU A 172 0.29 -4.20 -1.91
CA LEU A 172 0.12 -3.18 -0.87
C LEU A 172 1.44 -2.76 -0.21
N TRP A 173 2.43 -3.65 -0.18
CA TRP A 173 3.80 -3.28 0.17
C TRP A 173 4.41 -2.41 -0.94
N GLY A 174 4.18 -2.78 -2.20
CA GLY A 174 4.56 -2.00 -3.39
C GLY A 174 4.07 -0.56 -3.36
N ILE A 175 2.81 -0.36 -2.99
CA ILE A 175 2.18 0.96 -2.83
C ILE A 175 2.77 1.72 -1.64
N GLY A 176 3.21 1.04 -0.58
CA GLY A 176 3.83 1.70 0.58
C GLY A 176 2.91 2.73 1.22
N GLY A 177 3.27 4.01 1.14
CA GLY A 177 2.56 5.12 1.79
C GLY A 177 1.78 6.01 0.82
N ALA A 178 0.49 5.78 0.66
CA ALA A 178 -0.39 6.48 -0.28
C ALA A 178 -1.36 7.47 0.39
N THR A 179 -1.82 8.46 -0.36
CA THR A 179 -2.87 9.40 0.06
C THR A 179 -4.24 8.86 -0.32
N VAL A 180 -5.17 8.88 0.63
CA VAL A 180 -6.60 8.61 0.37
C VAL A 180 -7.40 9.84 0.77
N SER A 181 -8.26 10.28 -0.15
CA SER A 181 -9.26 11.31 0.08
C SER A 181 -10.67 10.75 -0.04
N GLY A 182 -11.62 11.42 0.59
CA GLY A 182 -13.03 11.10 0.52
C GLY A 182 -13.88 12.36 0.60
N SER A 183 -14.97 12.42 -0.16
CA SER A 183 -15.92 13.54 -0.13
C SER A 183 -17.36 13.03 -0.14
N LEU A 184 -18.20 13.57 0.75
CA LEU A 184 -19.62 13.25 0.79
C LEU A 184 -20.38 14.14 -0.20
N THR A 185 -21.14 13.52 -1.11
CA THR A 185 -21.94 14.18 -2.15
C THR A 185 -23.32 13.52 -2.28
N ASN A 186 -24.18 14.06 -3.14
CA ASN A 186 -25.54 13.55 -3.38
C ASN A 186 -26.33 13.38 -2.07
N VAL A 187 -26.23 14.39 -1.21
CA VAL A 187 -26.76 14.32 0.15
C VAL A 187 -28.26 14.60 0.13
N SER A 188 -29.03 13.69 0.71
CA SER A 188 -30.43 13.85 1.06
C SER A 188 -30.59 13.69 2.57
N ALA A 189 -31.45 14.49 3.19
CA ALA A 189 -31.72 14.41 4.62
C ALA A 189 -33.23 14.44 4.87
N GLU A 190 -33.69 13.50 5.68
CA GLU A 190 -35.07 13.41 6.13
C GLU A 190 -35.12 13.63 7.65
N LYS A 191 -36.00 14.53 8.10
CA LYS A 191 -36.15 14.81 9.53
C LYS A 191 -36.88 13.65 10.22
N VAL A 192 -36.27 13.10 11.26
CA VAL A 192 -36.83 12.02 12.09
C VAL A 192 -36.68 12.43 13.56
N GLY A 193 -37.76 12.98 14.12
CA GLY A 193 -37.75 13.58 15.47
C GLY A 193 -36.77 14.75 15.57
N ASP A 194 -35.84 14.66 16.53
CA ASP A 194 -34.80 15.67 16.79
C ASP A 194 -33.48 15.39 16.02
N THR A 195 -33.54 14.48 15.04
CA THR A 195 -32.40 14.10 14.21
C THR A 195 -32.75 14.17 12.72
N TYR A 196 -31.73 14.21 11.88
CA TYR A 196 -31.86 13.95 10.45
C TYR A 196 -31.27 12.58 10.13
N ASN A 197 -32.02 11.77 9.39
CA ASN A 197 -31.47 10.62 8.68
C ASN A 197 -30.83 11.12 7.38
N VAL A 198 -29.51 11.12 7.33
CA VAL A 198 -28.72 11.63 6.20
C VAL A 198 -28.26 10.46 5.35
N SER A 199 -28.56 10.51 4.06
CA SER A 199 -28.06 9.57 3.06
C SER A 199 -27.22 10.31 2.03
N GLY A 200 -26.18 9.66 1.52
CA GLY A 200 -25.34 10.22 0.46
C GLY A 200 -24.30 9.23 -0.05
N THR A 201 -23.42 9.73 -0.90
CA THR A 201 -22.34 8.94 -1.50
C THR A 201 -20.99 9.53 -1.13
N ILE A 202 -20.13 8.72 -0.49
CA ILE A 202 -18.72 9.05 -0.29
C ILE A 202 -17.98 8.66 -1.56
N ASN A 203 -17.39 9.63 -2.25
CA ASN A 203 -16.47 9.39 -3.37
C ASN A 203 -15.05 9.36 -2.81
N TYR A 204 -14.42 8.19 -2.87
CA TYR A 204 -13.03 8.01 -2.47
C TYR A 204 -12.10 8.15 -3.67
N LYS A 205 -10.92 8.71 -3.43
CA LYS A 205 -9.79 8.67 -4.35
C LYS A 205 -8.54 8.24 -3.61
N LEU A 206 -7.77 7.36 -4.21
CA LEU A 206 -6.41 7.02 -3.81
C LEU A 206 -5.45 7.61 -4.83
N TYR A 207 -4.39 8.22 -4.34
CA TYR A 207 -3.27 8.67 -5.14
C TYR A 207 -1.96 8.34 -4.42
N ASP A 208 -1.03 7.80 -5.18
CA ASP A 208 0.37 7.66 -4.79
C ASP A 208 1.27 7.90 -5.99
N LYS A 209 2.52 8.25 -5.74
CA LYS A 209 3.53 8.37 -6.78
C LYS A 209 4.64 7.39 -6.51
N PHE A 210 4.76 6.40 -7.38
CA PHE A 210 5.84 5.42 -7.31
C PHE A 210 7.12 6.04 -7.89
N THR A 211 7.96 6.62 -7.03
CA THR A 211 9.19 7.36 -7.42
C THR A 211 10.46 6.54 -7.28
N ASP A 212 10.58 5.74 -6.22
CA ASP A 212 11.76 4.95 -5.94
C ASP A 212 11.40 3.55 -5.45
N PRO A 213 11.78 2.50 -6.19
CA PRO A 213 11.59 1.15 -5.71
C PRO A 213 12.42 0.77 -4.48
N TYR A 214 13.52 1.47 -4.19
CA TYR A 214 14.32 1.24 -3.01
C TYR A 214 13.66 1.77 -1.73
N ASP A 215 12.83 2.82 -1.85
CA ASP A 215 11.95 3.29 -0.78
C ASP A 215 10.84 2.26 -0.51
N THR A 216 10.30 1.64 -1.56
CA THR A 216 9.40 0.48 -1.44
C THR A 216 10.02 -0.69 -0.67
N PHE A 217 11.35 -0.84 -0.67
CA PHE A 217 12.05 -1.87 0.12
C PHE A 217 12.71 -1.34 1.39
N ASN A 218 12.55 -0.05 1.72
CA ASN A 218 13.17 0.66 2.85
C ASN A 218 14.72 0.64 2.84
N TRP A 219 15.37 0.40 1.70
CA TRP A 219 16.83 0.18 1.67
C TRP A 219 17.64 1.48 1.79
N VAL A 220 17.06 2.63 1.40
CA VAL A 220 17.74 3.93 1.45
C VAL A 220 16.74 5.05 1.80
N LYS A 221 17.22 6.17 2.37
CA LYS A 221 16.38 7.28 2.88
C LYS A 221 16.17 8.43 1.89
N GLU A 222 16.83 8.36 0.75
CA GLU A 222 16.81 9.38 -0.30
C GLU A 222 16.27 8.72 -1.56
N ASP A 223 15.41 9.40 -2.32
CA ASP A 223 14.94 8.96 -3.64
C ASP A 223 16.15 8.79 -4.57
N ILE A 224 16.66 7.57 -4.70
CA ILE A 224 17.73 7.28 -5.64
C ILE A 224 17.06 6.96 -6.96
N ASN A 225 17.06 7.93 -7.86
CA ASN A 225 16.49 7.77 -9.18
C ASN A 225 17.37 6.80 -10.01
N VAL A 226 17.12 5.51 -9.86
CA VAL A 226 17.92 4.40 -10.42
C VAL A 226 17.65 4.12 -11.90
N GLY A 227 17.29 5.15 -12.67
CA GLY A 227 17.14 5.04 -14.11
C GLY A 227 15.83 4.41 -14.61
N GLY A 228 14.82 4.28 -13.74
CA GLY A 228 13.44 4.01 -14.17
C GLY A 228 12.63 5.29 -14.40
N LYS A 229 11.34 5.16 -14.70
CA LYS A 229 10.43 6.30 -14.87
C LYS A 229 9.32 6.21 -13.82
N PRO A 230 9.24 7.20 -12.91
CA PRO A 230 8.14 7.28 -11.95
C PRO A 230 6.78 7.23 -12.63
N PHE A 231 5.79 6.69 -11.92
CA PHE A 231 4.42 6.63 -12.39
C PHE A 231 3.45 6.81 -11.24
N ASP A 232 2.24 7.26 -11.57
CA ASP A 232 1.19 7.48 -10.60
C ASP A 232 0.39 6.19 -10.38
N ILE A 233 -0.02 5.98 -9.14
CA ILE A 233 -0.94 4.91 -8.74
C ILE A 233 -2.24 5.56 -8.33
N THR A 234 -3.32 5.22 -9.01
CA THR A 234 -4.63 5.86 -8.82
C THR A 234 -5.72 4.85 -8.49
N GLY A 235 -6.77 5.28 -7.81
CA GLY A 235 -7.97 4.47 -7.65
C GLY A 235 -9.15 5.32 -7.22
N GLU A 236 -10.32 5.03 -7.77
CA GLU A 236 -11.55 5.73 -7.39
C GLU A 236 -12.66 4.72 -7.15
N TRP A 237 -13.42 4.91 -6.07
CA TRP A 237 -14.62 4.11 -5.79
C TRP A 237 -15.62 4.92 -4.99
N LYS A 238 -16.86 4.42 -4.94
CA LYS A 238 -17.97 5.08 -4.25
C LYS A 238 -18.60 4.15 -3.23
N GLU A 239 -19.01 4.72 -2.11
CA GLU A 239 -19.78 4.02 -1.09
C GLU A 239 -21.03 4.83 -0.73
N ASN A 240 -22.19 4.17 -0.77
CA ASN A 240 -23.41 4.77 -0.27
C ASN A 240 -23.44 4.61 1.25
N VAL A 241 -23.80 5.68 1.94
CA VAL A 241 -23.85 5.73 3.40
C VAL A 241 -25.16 6.34 3.86
N THR A 242 -25.62 5.85 5.01
CA THR A 242 -26.75 6.41 5.74
C THR A 242 -26.38 6.48 7.21
N PHE A 243 -26.61 7.63 7.84
CA PHE A 243 -26.31 7.85 9.25
C PHE A 243 -27.20 8.96 9.83
N GLN A 244 -27.35 8.96 11.15
CA GLN A 244 -28.11 9.98 11.86
C GLN A 244 -27.23 11.15 12.28
N VAL A 245 -27.76 12.37 12.19
CA VAL A 245 -27.13 13.60 12.66
C VAL A 245 -28.11 14.37 13.54
N ASN A 246 -27.63 14.98 14.62
CA ASN A 246 -28.46 15.87 15.44
C ASN A 246 -28.97 17.06 14.61
N GLN A 247 -30.23 17.45 14.81
CA GLN A 247 -30.86 18.56 14.09
C GLN A 247 -30.00 19.84 14.09
N GLN A 248 -29.48 20.25 15.24
CA GLN A 248 -28.71 21.49 15.37
C GLN A 248 -27.41 21.44 14.58
N ILE A 249 -26.75 20.28 14.55
CA ILE A 249 -25.51 20.10 13.79
C ILE A 249 -25.79 20.13 12.29
N PHE A 250 -26.86 19.47 11.85
CA PHE A 250 -27.23 19.43 10.44
C PHE A 250 -27.56 20.83 9.92
N GLU A 251 -28.47 21.53 10.59
CA GLU A 251 -28.99 22.83 10.16
C GLU A 251 -27.94 23.95 10.24
N ASN A 252 -27.11 23.96 11.29
CA ASN A 252 -26.19 25.08 11.54
C ASN A 252 -24.77 24.87 10.99
N ARG A 253 -24.31 23.62 10.83
CA ARG A 253 -22.93 23.33 10.38
C ARG A 253 -22.91 22.66 9.02
N LEU A 254 -23.54 21.49 8.89
CA LEU A 254 -23.42 20.69 7.67
C LEU A 254 -24.02 21.39 6.45
N MET A 255 -25.17 22.05 6.61
CA MET A 255 -25.78 22.84 5.53
C MET A 255 -24.87 23.95 5.00
N GLN A 256 -23.99 24.53 5.82
CA GLN A 256 -23.00 25.51 5.37
C GLN A 256 -21.88 24.82 4.59
N LEU A 257 -21.31 23.75 5.17
CA LEU A 257 -20.24 22.97 4.52
C LEU A 257 -20.65 22.41 3.15
N PHE A 258 -21.92 22.03 2.96
CA PHE A 258 -22.41 21.57 1.65
C PHE A 258 -22.64 22.72 0.66
N LYS A 259 -22.96 23.94 1.12
CA LYS A 259 -23.12 25.12 0.26
C LYS A 259 -21.78 25.60 -0.28
N ASP A 260 -20.76 25.63 0.57
CA ASP A 260 -19.41 26.06 0.22
C ASP A 260 -18.71 25.12 -0.79
N LYS A 261 -19.32 23.96 -1.06
CA LYS A 261 -18.83 22.94 -2.01
C LYS A 261 -19.62 22.81 -3.31
N LYS A 262 -20.65 23.64 -3.55
CA LYS A 262 -21.25 23.71 -4.89
C LYS A 262 -20.23 24.35 -5.87
N PRO A 263 -20.01 23.76 -7.06
CA PRO A 263 -19.11 24.32 -8.06
C PRO A 263 -19.55 25.71 -8.52
#